data_AF-A0A660T6U7-F1
#
_entry.id   AF-A0A660T6U7-F1
#
_cell.length_a   1.000
_cell.length_b   1.000
_cell.length_c   1.000
_cell.angle_alpha   90.00
_cell.angle_beta   90.00
_cell.angle_gamma   90.00
#
_symmetry.space_group_name_H-M   'P 1'
#
loop_
_entity.id
_entity.type
_entity.pdbx_description
1 polymer ?
#
loop_
_entity_poly.entity_id
_entity_poly.type
_entity_poly.pdbx_seq_one_letter_code
_entity_poly.pdbx_strand_id
1 'polypeptide(L)'
;MEVLTEPDLINDTIEAVISRYPFAETFLSNNGIEYEKLLNLSLNEYFNELDSEYMEEHAIDPEKVISQFVDYIQQMKSFLGEDNKTVDSLSILPGHDKSGANESFTEFIIRKNEIVSIVGPTGSGKSRLLADIEWAAQNDTPTGRSILI
;
A
#
# COMPACT_ATOMS: atom_id res chain seq x y z
N MET A 1 -2.56 -7.61 -7.53
CA MET A 1 -3.54 -6.55 -7.26
C MET A 1 -4.90 -7.19 -7.35
N GLU A 2 -5.52 -7.52 -6.23
CA GLU A 2 -6.95 -7.82 -6.20
C GLU A 2 -7.67 -6.47 -6.21
N VAL A 3 -8.47 -6.24 -7.26
CA VAL A 3 -9.42 -5.14 -7.26
C VAL A 3 -10.50 -5.55 -6.27
N LEU A 4 -10.69 -4.77 -5.20
CA LEU A 4 -11.80 -4.99 -4.28
C LEU A 4 -13.10 -4.84 -5.07
N THR A 5 -13.90 -5.88 -5.11
CA THR A 5 -15.19 -5.84 -5.80
C THR A 5 -16.32 -5.68 -4.79
N GLU A 6 -17.44 -5.10 -5.21
CA GLU A 6 -18.65 -5.00 -4.38
C GLU A 6 -19.03 -6.35 -3.74
N PRO A 7 -19.01 -7.50 -4.45
CA PRO A 7 -19.26 -8.81 -3.87
C PRO A 7 -18.40 -9.19 -2.65
N ASP A 8 -17.15 -8.75 -2.61
CA ASP A 8 -16.20 -9.14 -1.55
C ASP A 8 -16.51 -8.41 -0.24
N LEU A 9 -16.91 -7.15 -0.32
CA LEU A 9 -17.15 -6.30 0.87
C LEU A 9 -18.57 -6.44 1.42
N ILE A 10 -19.55 -6.76 0.57
CA ILE A 10 -20.96 -6.84 1.00
C ILE A 10 -21.29 -8.13 1.75
N ASN A 11 -20.51 -9.21 1.53
CA ASN A 11 -20.75 -10.52 2.11
C ASN A 11 -19.78 -10.87 3.25
N ASP A 12 -18.67 -10.14 3.38
CA ASP A 12 -17.80 -10.24 4.57
C ASP A 12 -18.52 -9.65 5.79
N THR A 13 -18.27 -10.22 6.98
CA THR A 13 -18.81 -9.66 8.22
C THR A 13 -18.24 -8.27 8.49
N ILE A 14 -19.02 -7.40 9.11
CA ILE A 14 -18.60 -6.05 9.48
C ILE A 14 -17.32 -6.08 10.32
N GLU A 15 -17.16 -7.05 11.23
CA GLU A 15 -15.92 -7.25 11.99
C GLU A 15 -14.72 -7.52 11.08
N ALA A 16 -14.86 -8.40 10.09
CA ALA A 16 -13.78 -8.72 9.16
C ALA A 16 -13.40 -7.51 8.29
N VAL A 17 -14.40 -6.74 7.85
CA VAL A 17 -14.18 -5.52 7.07
C VAL A 17 -13.45 -4.46 7.90
N ILE A 18 -13.89 -4.20 9.13
CA ILE A 18 -13.25 -3.23 10.03
C ILE A 18 -11.84 -3.67 10.41
N SER A 19 -11.63 -4.96 10.68
CA SER A 19 -10.29 -5.47 10.98
C SER A 19 -9.31 -5.28 9.81
N ARG A 20 -9.80 -5.33 8.57
CA ARG A 20 -9.00 -5.10 7.37
C ARG A 20 -8.85 -3.61 7.05
N TYR A 21 -9.91 -2.83 7.30
CA TYR A 21 -10.01 -1.41 7.00
C TYR A 21 -10.58 -0.65 8.22
N PRO A 22 -9.76 -0.32 9.24
CA PRO A 22 -10.27 0.31 10.46
C PRO A 22 -10.99 1.64 10.22
N PHE A 23 -10.63 2.37 9.16
CA PHE A 23 -11.31 3.60 8.75
C PHE A 23 -12.74 3.39 8.26
N ALA A 24 -13.14 2.15 7.93
CA ALA A 24 -14.51 1.83 7.53
C ALA A 24 -15.54 2.16 8.62
N GLU A 25 -15.14 2.12 9.91
CA GLU A 25 -15.98 2.55 11.04
C GLU A 25 -16.53 3.96 10.83
N THR A 26 -15.70 4.87 10.31
CA THR A 26 -16.07 6.27 10.07
C THR A 26 -17.19 6.37 9.04
N PHE A 27 -17.16 5.56 7.99
CA PHE A 27 -18.24 5.53 7.00
C PHE A 27 -19.54 5.01 7.63
N LEU A 28 -19.46 3.90 8.38
CA LEU A 28 -20.64 3.29 8.99
C LEU A 28 -21.31 4.27 9.97
N SER A 29 -20.55 4.86 10.89
CA SER A 29 -21.07 5.86 11.83
C SER A 29 -21.64 7.10 11.14
N ASN A 30 -20.98 7.62 10.10
CA ASN A 30 -21.46 8.80 9.38
C ASN A 30 -22.74 8.55 8.58
N ASN A 31 -23.00 7.31 8.18
CA ASN A 31 -24.23 6.89 7.53
C ASN A 31 -25.30 6.39 8.54
N GLY A 32 -25.08 6.58 9.84
CA GLY A 32 -26.04 6.22 10.89
C GLY A 32 -26.14 4.71 11.15
N ILE A 33 -25.17 3.91 10.69
CA ILE A 33 -25.12 2.47 10.92
C ILE A 33 -24.40 2.23 12.26
N GLU A 34 -25.15 1.75 13.26
CA GLU A 34 -24.62 1.35 14.59
C GLU A 34 -23.87 0.00 14.50
N TYR A 35 -22.71 0.02 13.85
CA TYR A 35 -21.94 -1.15 13.46
C TYR A 35 -21.49 -2.03 14.64
N GLU A 36 -21.37 -1.47 15.85
CA GLU A 36 -20.94 -2.19 17.05
C GLU A 36 -21.92 -3.33 17.43
N LYS A 37 -23.19 -3.20 17.04
CA LYS A 37 -24.22 -4.24 17.24
C LYS A 37 -24.29 -5.24 16.09
N LEU A 38 -23.62 -4.95 14.97
CA LEU A 38 -23.76 -5.65 13.71
C LEU A 38 -22.48 -6.39 13.30
N LEU A 39 -21.47 -6.46 14.17
CA LEU A 39 -20.14 -7.02 13.88
C LEU A 39 -20.15 -8.41 13.23
N ASN A 40 -21.11 -9.27 13.61
CA ASN A 40 -21.24 -10.63 13.10
C ASN A 40 -22.04 -10.75 11.79
N LEU A 41 -22.67 -9.66 11.35
CA LEU A 41 -23.45 -9.60 10.13
C LEU A 41 -22.63 -8.96 9.01
N SER A 42 -22.93 -9.34 7.79
CA SER A 42 -22.50 -8.63 6.59
C SER A 42 -23.41 -7.43 6.30
N LEU A 43 -22.93 -6.49 5.47
CA LEU A 43 -23.78 -5.37 5.04
C LEU A 43 -25.02 -5.85 4.27
N ASN A 44 -24.89 -6.90 3.48
CA ASN A 44 -26.00 -7.51 2.76
C ASN A 44 -27.05 -8.08 3.72
N GLU A 45 -26.63 -8.83 4.74
CA GLU A 45 -27.55 -9.33 5.79
C GLU A 45 -28.23 -8.19 6.54
N TYR A 46 -27.48 -7.15 6.92
CA TYR A 46 -28.03 -5.96 7.56
C TYR A 46 -29.15 -5.31 6.73
N PHE A 47 -28.92 -5.06 5.44
CA PHE A 47 -29.95 -4.46 4.58
C PHE A 47 -31.15 -5.37 4.33
N ASN A 48 -30.96 -6.69 4.33
CA ASN A 48 -32.06 -7.66 4.19
C ASN A 48 -32.93 -7.76 5.45
N GLU A 49 -32.41 -7.41 6.63
CA GLU A 49 -33.16 -7.38 7.88
C GLU A 49 -33.95 -6.07 8.09
N LEU A 50 -33.65 -5.02 7.33
CA LEU A 50 -34.40 -3.77 7.39
C LEU A 50 -35.78 -3.91 6.75
N ASP A 51 -36.78 -3.37 7.42
CA ASP A 51 -38.12 -3.29 6.86
C ASP A 51 -38.19 -2.25 5.73
N SER A 52 -38.96 -2.57 4.70
CA SER A 52 -39.24 -1.70 3.56
C SER A 52 -39.80 -0.33 3.96
N GLU A 53 -40.68 -0.28 4.96
CA GLU A 53 -41.26 0.99 5.46
C GLU A 53 -40.19 1.89 6.12
N TYR A 54 -39.28 1.28 6.89
CA TYR A 54 -38.15 1.99 7.50
C TYR A 54 -37.18 2.53 6.44
N MET A 55 -36.88 1.72 5.42
CA MET A 55 -35.99 2.14 4.34
C MET A 55 -36.56 3.31 3.55
N GLU A 56 -37.87 3.31 3.26
CA GLU A 56 -38.55 4.42 2.59
C GLU A 56 -38.57 5.69 3.46
N GLU A 57 -38.93 5.57 4.75
CA GLU A 57 -38.98 6.71 5.68
C GLU A 57 -37.62 7.40 5.81
N HIS A 58 -36.54 6.61 5.81
CA HIS A 58 -35.17 7.10 5.96
C HIS A 58 -34.44 7.33 4.62
N ALA A 59 -35.12 7.15 3.48
CA ALA A 59 -34.54 7.26 2.14
C ALA A 59 -33.25 6.44 1.94
N ILE A 60 -33.23 5.23 2.51
CA ILE A 60 -32.12 4.29 2.44
C ILE A 60 -32.22 3.49 1.15
N ASP A 61 -31.20 3.60 0.31
CA ASP A 61 -31.02 2.81 -0.90
C ASP A 61 -29.79 1.90 -0.70
N PRO A 62 -29.98 0.58 -0.45
CA PRO A 62 -28.87 -0.33 -0.17
C PRO A 62 -27.82 -0.37 -1.27
N GLU A 63 -28.24 -0.40 -2.53
CA GLU A 63 -27.32 -0.45 -3.66
C GLU A 63 -26.44 0.80 -3.68
N LYS A 64 -27.04 1.97 -3.44
CA LYS A 64 -26.32 3.23 -3.38
C LYS A 64 -25.37 3.30 -2.18
N VAL A 65 -25.80 2.87 -0.99
CA VAL A 65 -24.94 2.88 0.21
C VAL A 65 -23.76 1.92 0.04
N ILE A 66 -24.00 0.74 -0.53
CA ILE A 66 -22.95 -0.25 -0.86
C ILE A 66 -21.93 0.36 -1.82
N SER A 67 -22.40 0.95 -2.92
CA SER A 67 -21.51 1.59 -3.91
C SER A 67 -20.66 2.68 -3.26
N GLN A 68 -21.28 3.54 -2.44
CA GLN A 68 -20.59 4.60 -1.70
C GLN A 68 -19.58 4.04 -0.69
N PHE A 69 -19.86 2.90 -0.06
CA PHE A 69 -18.96 2.24 0.88
C PHE A 69 -17.70 1.72 0.18
N VAL A 70 -17.88 1.05 -0.96
CA VAL A 70 -16.76 0.56 -1.78
C VAL A 70 -15.90 1.73 -2.25
N ASP A 71 -16.54 2.77 -2.79
CA ASP A 71 -15.85 3.99 -3.24
C ASP A 71 -15.06 4.65 -2.10
N TYR A 72 -15.67 4.75 -0.91
CA TYR A 72 -15.01 5.31 0.28
C TYR A 72 -13.75 4.52 0.65
N ILE A 73 -13.83 3.19 0.70
CA ILE A 73 -12.69 2.34 1.02
C ILE A 73 -11.59 2.52 -0.02
N GLN A 74 -11.93 2.49 -1.31
CA GLN A 74 -10.96 2.66 -2.39
C GLN A 74 -10.27 4.02 -2.32
N GLN A 75 -11.02 5.10 -2.10
CA GLN A 75 -10.46 6.45 -1.94
C GLN A 75 -9.53 6.53 -0.72
N MET A 76 -9.88 5.90 0.39
CA MET A 76 -9.05 5.87 1.60
C MET A 76 -7.77 5.06 1.42
N LYS A 77 -7.83 3.91 0.76
CA LYS A 77 -6.63 3.14 0.41
C LYS A 77 -5.68 3.94 -0.49
N SER A 78 -6.24 4.65 -1.46
CA SER A 78 -5.47 5.52 -2.35
C SER A 78 -4.80 6.66 -1.59
N PHE A 79 -5.56 7.32 -0.72
CA PHE A 79 -5.05 8.41 0.13
C PHE A 79 -3.96 7.95 1.11
N LEU A 80 -4.14 6.79 1.75
CA LEU A 80 -3.17 6.21 2.69
C LEU A 80 -1.94 5.63 1.99
N GLY A 81 -1.92 5.60 0.66
CA GLY A 81 -0.79 5.14 -0.12
C GLY A 81 -0.65 3.62 -0.16
N GLU A 82 -1.72 2.85 0.10
CA GLU A 82 -1.76 1.42 -0.23
C GLU A 82 -1.72 1.17 -1.75
N ASP A 83 -1.92 2.23 -2.54
CA ASP A 83 -1.68 2.25 -3.99
C ASP A 83 -0.22 2.55 -4.37
N ASN A 84 0.64 2.93 -3.43
CA ASN A 84 2.04 3.18 -3.74
C ASN A 84 2.80 1.86 -3.76
N LYS A 85 3.49 1.60 -4.87
CA LYS A 85 4.62 0.66 -4.92
C LYS A 85 5.63 1.10 -3.86
N THR A 86 5.49 0.57 -2.64
CA THR A 86 6.42 0.87 -1.56
C THR A 86 7.71 0.13 -1.84
N VAL A 87 8.81 0.87 -1.94
CA VAL A 87 10.14 0.26 -2.02
C VAL A 87 10.48 -0.27 -0.63
N ASP A 88 10.49 -1.59 -0.47
CA ASP A 88 10.84 -2.24 0.79
C ASP A 88 12.35 -2.40 0.96
N SER A 89 13.08 -2.49 -0.15
CA SER A 89 14.54 -2.60 -0.14
C SER A 89 15.16 -2.11 -1.44
N LEU A 90 16.40 -1.65 -1.35
CA LEU A 90 17.27 -1.37 -2.49
C LEU A 90 18.50 -2.27 -2.39
N SER A 91 18.75 -3.09 -3.40
CA SER A 91 19.96 -3.91 -3.50
C SER A 91 20.95 -3.29 -4.48
N ILE A 92 22.20 -3.14 -4.05
CA ILE A 92 23.33 -2.71 -4.87
C ILE A 92 24.17 -3.93 -5.20
N LEU A 93 24.29 -4.24 -6.47
CA LEU A 93 25.19 -5.27 -6.99
C LEU A 93 26.53 -4.65 -7.41
N PRO A 94 27.65 -5.36 -7.20
CA PRO A 94 28.99 -4.87 -7.48
C PRO A 94 29.18 -4.66 -8.98
N GLY A 95 30.03 -3.68 -9.31
CA GLY A 95 30.59 -3.53 -10.63
C GLY A 95 32.11 -3.55 -10.57
N HIS A 96 32.73 -2.52 -11.13
CA HIS A 96 34.16 -2.34 -11.18
C HIS A 96 34.58 -0.97 -10.66
N ASP A 97 35.80 -0.90 -10.13
CA ASP A 97 36.42 0.34 -9.71
C ASP A 97 37.04 1.11 -10.89
N LYS A 98 37.67 2.26 -10.60
CA LYS A 98 38.33 3.10 -11.62
C LYS A 98 39.49 2.41 -12.37
N SER A 99 39.99 1.30 -11.85
CA SER A 99 41.05 0.48 -12.45
C SER A 99 40.51 -0.71 -13.25
N GLY A 100 39.18 -0.90 -13.26
CA GLY A 100 38.52 -2.04 -13.88
C GLY A 100 38.54 -3.30 -13.02
N ALA A 101 39.02 -3.23 -11.78
CA ALA A 101 38.98 -4.36 -10.86
C ALA A 101 37.56 -4.52 -10.29
N ASN A 102 37.09 -5.76 -10.16
CA ASN A 102 35.80 -6.04 -9.53
C ASN A 102 35.79 -5.52 -8.09
N GLU A 103 34.65 -4.97 -7.69
CA GLU A 103 34.43 -4.62 -6.29
C GLU A 103 34.34 -5.87 -5.42
N SER A 104 34.74 -5.75 -4.15
CA SER A 104 34.94 -6.90 -3.25
C SER A 104 33.69 -7.34 -2.48
N PHE A 105 32.53 -6.72 -2.73
CA PHE A 105 31.26 -7.09 -2.09
C PHE A 105 30.38 -7.86 -3.07
N THR A 106 29.45 -8.67 -2.55
CA THR A 106 28.54 -9.47 -3.39
C THR A 106 27.20 -8.78 -3.60
N GLU A 107 26.65 -8.18 -2.54
CA GLU A 107 25.41 -7.41 -2.55
C GLU A 107 25.38 -6.50 -1.33
N PHE A 108 24.81 -5.30 -1.47
CA PHE A 108 24.52 -4.42 -0.34
C PHE A 108 23.04 -4.05 -0.36
N ILE A 109 22.30 -4.48 0.66
CA ILE A 109 20.85 -4.29 0.75
C ILE A 109 20.54 -3.18 1.77
N ILE A 110 19.83 -2.15 1.34
CA ILE A 110 19.30 -1.08 2.19
C ILE A 110 17.80 -1.32 2.35
N ARG A 111 17.30 -1.44 3.57
CA ARG A 111 15.87 -1.65 3.83
C ARG A 111 15.14 -0.34 4.06
N LYS A 112 13.82 -0.36 3.84
CA LYS A 112 12.92 0.73 4.21
C LYS A 112 13.15 1.13 5.68
N ASN A 113 13.23 2.43 5.93
CA ASN A 113 13.54 3.05 7.22
C ASN A 113 14.96 2.82 7.76
N GLU A 114 15.89 2.30 6.95
CA GLU A 114 17.31 2.18 7.31
C GLU A 114 18.08 3.46 6.96
N ILE A 115 18.89 3.97 7.90
CA ILE A 115 19.78 5.11 7.66
C ILE A 115 21.20 4.59 7.47
N VAL A 116 21.73 4.75 6.26
CA VAL A 116 23.10 4.31 5.90
C VAL A 116 24.02 5.53 5.76
N SER A 117 25.21 5.43 6.34
CA SER A 117 26.28 6.43 6.16
C SER A 117 27.37 5.89 5.23
N ILE A 118 27.76 6.68 4.23
CA ILE A 118 28.82 6.33 3.28
C ILE A 118 30.07 7.14 3.60
N VAL A 119 31.15 6.45 4.00
CA VAL A 119 32.42 7.06 4.41
C VAL A 119 33.59 6.61 3.54
N GLY A 120 34.62 7.45 3.42
CA GLY A 120 35.84 7.14 2.66
C GLY A 120 36.61 8.39 2.22
N PRO A 121 37.86 8.24 1.78
CA PRO A 121 38.71 9.37 1.34
C PRO A 121 38.18 10.04 0.06
N THR A 122 38.67 11.24 -0.26
CA THR A 122 38.33 11.91 -1.52
C THR A 122 38.73 11.05 -2.72
N GLY A 123 37.85 10.98 -3.73
CA GLY A 123 38.09 10.17 -4.93
C GLY A 123 37.83 8.67 -4.79
N SER A 124 37.29 8.19 -3.65
CA SER A 124 36.93 6.77 -3.44
C SER A 124 35.65 6.31 -4.15
N GLY A 125 35.00 7.18 -4.93
CA GLY A 125 33.79 6.82 -5.67
C GLY A 125 32.45 7.06 -4.94
N LYS A 126 32.42 7.70 -3.76
CA LYS A 126 31.17 7.97 -3.01
C LYS A 126 30.09 8.68 -3.84
N SER A 127 30.44 9.81 -4.46
CA SER A 127 29.51 10.56 -5.33
C SER A 127 29.08 9.75 -6.55
N ARG A 128 29.94 8.84 -7.02
CA ARG A 128 29.61 7.95 -8.14
C ARG A 128 28.62 6.86 -7.72
N LEU A 129 28.79 6.27 -6.54
CA LEU A 129 27.82 5.34 -5.96
C LEU A 129 26.44 6.00 -5.79
N LEU A 130 26.40 7.23 -5.26
CA LEU A 130 25.14 7.98 -5.13
C LEU A 130 24.48 8.25 -6.48
N ALA A 131 25.26 8.60 -7.51
CA ALA A 131 24.74 8.77 -8.87
C ALA A 131 24.21 7.45 -9.46
N ASP A 132 24.90 6.33 -9.24
CA ASP A 132 24.41 5.02 -9.72
C ASP A 132 23.06 4.66 -9.04
N ILE A 133 22.89 4.98 -7.74
CA ILE A 133 21.61 4.82 -7.00
C ILE A 133 20.53 5.74 -7.56
N GLU A 134 20.82 7.03 -7.75
CA GLU A 134 19.86 8.04 -8.24
C GLU A 134 19.29 7.67 -9.61
N TRP A 135 20.13 7.11 -10.49
CA TRP A 135 19.75 6.70 -11.83
C TRP A 135 19.25 5.25 -11.91
N ALA A 136 19.15 4.55 -10.79
CA ALA A 136 18.79 3.13 -10.71
C ALA A 136 19.56 2.27 -11.74
N ALA A 137 20.89 2.44 -11.76
CA ALA A 137 21.79 1.88 -12.77
C ALA A 137 21.53 0.39 -13.04
N GLN A 138 21.64 -0.03 -14.30
CA GLN A 138 21.42 -1.41 -14.77
C GLN A 138 22.64 -1.93 -15.52
N ASN A 139 23.82 -1.87 -14.88
CA ASN A 139 25.10 -2.21 -15.52
C ASN A 139 25.39 -1.38 -16.79
N ASP A 140 24.80 -0.18 -16.88
CA ASP A 140 24.85 0.74 -18.01
C ASP A 140 25.65 2.02 -17.71
N THR A 141 26.26 2.08 -16.53
CA THR A 141 27.10 3.18 -16.09
C THR A 141 28.59 2.81 -16.17
N PRO A 142 29.53 3.78 -16.14
CA PRO A 142 30.97 3.49 -16.15
C PRO A 142 31.47 2.59 -15.00
N THR A 143 30.69 2.45 -13.93
CA THR A 143 31.03 1.56 -12.80
C THR A 143 30.50 0.15 -13.01
N GLY A 144 29.54 -0.08 -13.91
CA GLY A 144 28.93 -1.40 -14.12
C GLY A 144 28.14 -1.93 -12.93
N ARG A 145 27.78 -1.09 -11.95
CA ARG A 145 26.90 -1.49 -10.85
C ARG A 145 25.46 -1.66 -11.33
N SER A 146 24.70 -2.48 -10.62
CA SER A 146 23.24 -2.60 -10.81
C SER A 146 22.50 -2.29 -9.51
N ILE A 147 21.39 -1.58 -9.63
CA ILE A 147 20.50 -1.20 -8.53
C ILE A 147 19.17 -1.90 -8.73
N LEU A 148 18.75 -2.70 -7.75
CA LEU A 148 17.47 -3.40 -7.75
C LEU A 148 16.56 -2.75 -6.69
N ILE A 149 15.29 -2.53 -7.04
CA ILE A 149 14.28 -1.82 -6.23
C ILE A 149 13.03 -2.69 -6.12
#